data_AF-A0A8T4Y3H7-F1
#
_entry.id   AF-A0A8T4Y3H7-F1
#
_cell.length_a   1.000
_cell.length_b   1.000
_cell.length_c   1.000
_cell.angle_alpha   90.00
_cell.angle_beta   90.00
_cell.angle_gamma   90.00
#
_symmetry.space_group_name_H-M   'P 1'
#
loop_
_entity.id
_entity.type
_entity.pdbx_description
1 polymer ?
#
loop_
_entity_poly.entity_id
_entity_poly.type
_entity_poly.pdbx_seq_one_letter_code
_entity_poly.pdbx_strand_id
1 'polypeptide(L)'
;KLSIRLREFTIMELELFIDPEDPKCLEINKVENEVLRIIPAEARIKGCEEPLELTVREYLDKGLISMEWLAYFMVKAKQFMEHLGIPHDRQRFVEKLPWERAHYSSQGFDQEIYLDRWGWVEVSGHNYRTDYDLKRHMDYSGVDMTVYKQF
;
A
#
# COMPACT_ATOMS: atom_id res chain seq x y z
N LYS A 1 21.36 -9.88 16.97
CA LYS A 1 21.39 -8.42 16.76
C LYS A 1 19.99 -8.00 16.34
N LEU A 2 19.39 -7.00 17.02
CA LEU A 2 18.06 -6.48 16.69
C LEU A 2 18.14 -5.68 15.38
N SER A 3 17.30 -6.01 14.39
CA SER A 3 17.25 -5.30 13.10
C SER A 3 15.96 -4.47 12.90
N ILE A 4 15.06 -4.41 13.88
CA ILE A 4 13.70 -3.83 13.71
C ILE A 4 13.68 -2.31 13.91
N ARG A 5 14.58 -1.73 14.71
CA ARG A 5 14.64 -0.28 14.94
C ARG A 5 16.07 0.20 14.87
N LEU A 6 16.45 0.72 13.71
CA LEU A 6 17.79 1.18 13.39
C LEU A 6 17.78 2.69 13.12
N ARG A 7 18.94 3.33 13.27
CA ARG A 7 19.17 4.72 12.84
C ARG A 7 19.56 4.82 11.37
N GLU A 8 20.09 3.72 10.83
CA GLU A 8 20.54 3.57 9.45
C GLU A 8 20.16 2.17 8.99
N PHE A 9 19.49 2.10 7.84
CA PHE A 9 19.04 0.85 7.23
C PHE A 9 18.86 1.07 5.73
N THR A 10 18.86 -0.01 4.97
CA THR A 10 18.63 0.01 3.53
C THR A 10 17.14 -0.05 3.26
N ILE A 11 16.68 0.83 2.36
CA ILE A 11 15.28 0.91 1.92
C ILE A 11 15.24 0.67 0.42
N MET A 12 14.16 0.05 -0.05
CA MET A 12 13.79 -0.02 -1.45
C MET A 12 12.46 0.70 -1.61
N GLU A 13 12.42 1.70 -2.49
CA GLU A 13 11.21 2.49 -2.78
C GLU A 13 10.93 2.46 -4.28
N LEU A 14 9.64 2.45 -4.63
CA LEU A 14 9.16 2.53 -6.01
C LEU A 14 8.07 3.59 -6.08
N GLU A 15 8.28 4.59 -6.93
CA GLU A 15 7.30 5.65 -7.21
C GLU A 15 6.70 5.39 -8.60
N LEU A 16 5.40 5.06 -8.63
CA LEU A 16 4.66 4.90 -9.88
C LEU A 16 3.84 6.15 -10.17
N PHE A 17 4.15 6.82 -11.27
CA PHE A 17 3.33 7.90 -11.80
C PHE A 17 2.27 7.33 -12.75
N ILE A 18 1.02 7.69 -12.51
CA ILE A 18 -0.13 7.27 -13.33
C ILE A 18 -0.86 8.49 -13.87
N ASP A 19 -1.56 8.29 -14.99
CA ASP A 19 -2.49 9.27 -15.51
C ASP A 19 -3.76 9.27 -14.64
N PRO A 20 -4.10 10.39 -13.97
CA PRO A 20 -5.31 10.45 -13.15
C PRO A 20 -6.61 10.33 -13.97
N GLU A 21 -6.59 10.60 -15.27
CA GLU A 21 -7.76 10.46 -16.15
C GLU A 21 -7.96 9.01 -16.64
N ASP A 22 -6.90 8.19 -16.62
CA ASP A 22 -6.96 6.75 -16.92
C ASP A 22 -6.18 5.93 -15.86
N PRO A 23 -6.70 5.84 -14.62
CA PRO A 23 -5.98 5.28 -13.48
C PRO A 23 -6.00 3.73 -13.45
N LYS A 24 -6.46 3.08 -14.52
CA LYS A 24 -6.66 1.63 -14.56
C LYS A 24 -5.32 0.90 -14.51
N CYS A 25 -5.29 -0.20 -13.75
CA CYS A 25 -4.15 -1.10 -13.76
C CYS A 25 -4.29 -2.09 -14.92
N LEU A 26 -3.41 -1.96 -15.91
CA LEU A 26 -3.38 -2.81 -17.09
C LEU A 26 -3.14 -4.29 -16.77
N GLU A 27 -2.66 -4.58 -15.55
CA GLU A 27 -2.22 -5.90 -15.10
C GLU A 27 -3.06 -6.43 -13.93
N ILE A 28 -4.21 -5.81 -13.65
CA ILE A 28 -5.05 -6.19 -12.50
C ILE A 28 -5.58 -7.63 -12.61
N ASN A 29 -5.88 -8.08 -13.82
CA ASN A 29 -6.31 -9.44 -14.11
C ASN A 29 -5.30 -10.51 -13.68
N LYS A 30 -3.99 -10.18 -13.60
CA LYS A 30 -2.96 -11.11 -13.14
C LYS A 30 -3.04 -11.38 -11.63
N VAL A 31 -3.74 -10.54 -10.87
CA VAL A 31 -3.75 -10.56 -9.40
C VAL A 31 -5.15 -10.49 -8.79
N GLU A 32 -6.20 -10.32 -9.60
CA GLU A 32 -7.58 -10.11 -9.12
C GLU A 32 -8.12 -11.24 -8.22
N ASN A 33 -7.63 -12.46 -8.42
CA ASN A 33 -8.04 -13.65 -7.66
C ASN A 33 -7.11 -13.93 -6.46
N GLU A 34 -6.06 -13.13 -6.27
CA GLU A 34 -5.17 -13.26 -5.12
C GLU A 34 -5.89 -12.82 -3.85
N VAL A 35 -5.67 -13.58 -2.79
CA VAL A 35 -6.26 -13.30 -1.48
C VAL A 35 -5.31 -12.42 -0.66
N LEU A 36 -5.85 -11.33 -0.16
CA LEU A 36 -5.20 -10.43 0.79
C LEU A 36 -5.89 -10.53 2.15
N ARG A 37 -5.11 -10.34 3.21
CA ARG A 37 -5.59 -10.24 4.58
C ARG A 37 -5.49 -8.78 5.00
N ILE A 38 -6.60 -8.07 5.07
CA ILE A 38 -6.63 -6.62 5.33
C ILE A 38 -7.46 -6.33 6.57
N ILE A 39 -6.93 -5.50 7.47
CA ILE A 39 -7.68 -4.87 8.55
C ILE A 39 -8.11 -3.47 8.06
N PRO A 40 -9.39 -3.26 7.72
CA PRO A 40 -9.88 -1.96 7.27
C PRO A 40 -9.85 -0.92 8.38
N ALA A 41 -9.78 0.36 8.01
CA ALA A 41 -9.75 1.47 8.95
C ALA A 41 -10.96 1.45 9.88
N GLU A 42 -12.17 1.19 9.37
CA GLU A 42 -13.40 1.13 10.19
C GLU A 42 -13.37 -0.01 11.22
N ALA A 43 -12.74 -1.13 10.89
CA ALA A 43 -12.58 -2.25 11.81
C ALA A 43 -11.62 -1.87 12.95
N ARG A 44 -10.50 -1.21 12.64
CA ARG A 44 -9.55 -0.70 13.64
C ARG A 44 -10.18 0.31 14.59
N ILE A 45 -11.01 1.23 14.09
CA ILE A 45 -11.73 2.21 14.91
C ILE A 45 -12.62 1.52 15.95
N LYS A 46 -13.18 0.36 15.61
CA LYS A 46 -14.01 -0.45 16.50
C LYS A 46 -13.19 -1.38 17.42
N GLY A 47 -11.86 -1.32 17.37
CA GLY A 47 -10.97 -2.19 18.15
C GLY A 47 -10.89 -3.63 17.61
N CYS A 48 -11.29 -3.86 16.36
CA CYS A 48 -11.17 -5.16 15.71
C CYS A 48 -9.81 -5.27 15.01
N GLU A 49 -9.03 -6.28 15.38
CA GLU A 49 -7.72 -6.57 14.77
C GLU A 49 -7.73 -7.83 13.88
N GLU A 50 -8.90 -8.47 13.74
CA GLU A 50 -9.06 -9.61 12.84
C GLU A 50 -9.10 -9.13 11.39
N PRO A 51 -8.19 -9.59 10.52
CA PRO A 51 -8.20 -9.22 9.12
C PRO A 51 -9.40 -9.85 8.41
N LEU A 52 -10.02 -9.08 7.53
CA LEU A 52 -10.84 -9.66 6.48
C LEU A 52 -9.92 -10.41 5.53
N GLU A 53 -10.38 -11.54 5.00
CA GLU A 53 -9.66 -12.31 4.00
C GLU A 53 -10.54 -12.41 2.75
N LEU A 54 -10.19 -11.64 1.72
CA LEU A 54 -10.95 -11.52 0.49
C LEU A 54 -10.00 -11.53 -0.71
N THR A 55 -10.54 -11.83 -1.89
CA THR A 55 -9.83 -11.63 -3.15
C THR A 55 -9.64 -10.14 -3.44
N VAL A 56 -8.62 -9.80 -4.24
CA VAL A 56 -8.41 -8.42 -4.73
C VAL A 56 -9.67 -7.88 -5.41
N ARG A 57 -10.33 -8.68 -6.25
CA ARG A 57 -11.59 -8.33 -6.91
C ARG A 57 -12.64 -7.91 -5.89
N GLU A 58 -12.86 -8.70 -4.84
CA GLU A 58 -13.85 -8.38 -3.81
C GLU A 58 -13.50 -7.13 -3.01
N TYR A 59 -12.22 -6.86 -2.74
CA TYR A 59 -11.81 -5.61 -2.07
C TYR A 59 -12.10 -4.38 -2.91
N LEU A 60 -11.82 -4.45 -4.22
CA LEU A 60 -12.11 -3.38 -5.17
C LEU A 60 -13.62 -3.17 -5.33
N ASP A 61 -14.39 -4.25 -5.50
CA ASP A 61 -15.85 -4.19 -5.67
C ASP A 61 -16.55 -3.64 -4.42
N LYS A 62 -16.01 -3.92 -3.22
CA LYS A 62 -16.50 -3.37 -1.94
C LYS A 62 -15.99 -1.96 -1.64
N GLY A 63 -15.12 -1.40 -2.48
CA GLY A 63 -14.52 -0.07 -2.28
C GLY A 63 -13.57 0.00 -1.08
N LEU A 64 -13.08 -1.14 -0.58
CA LEU A 64 -12.14 -1.21 0.54
C LEU A 64 -10.70 -0.90 0.10
N ILE A 65 -10.38 -1.13 -1.18
CA ILE A 65 -9.19 -0.58 -1.83
C ILE A 65 -9.69 0.38 -2.92
N SER A 66 -9.23 1.62 -2.86
CA SER A 66 -9.71 2.70 -3.74
C SER A 66 -9.09 2.71 -5.14
N MET A 67 -7.98 1.98 -5.35
CA MET A 67 -7.21 2.02 -6.58
C MET A 67 -6.63 0.66 -6.97
N GLU A 68 -6.78 0.27 -8.24
CA GLU A 68 -6.29 -1.01 -8.76
C GLU A 68 -4.75 -1.15 -8.66
N TRP A 69 -4.00 -0.09 -8.97
CA TRP A 69 -2.54 -0.09 -8.84
C TRP A 69 -2.08 -0.33 -7.40
N LEU A 70 -2.81 0.21 -6.42
CA LEU A 70 -2.52 -0.01 -5.00
C LEU A 70 -2.69 -1.49 -4.65
N ALA A 71 -3.82 -2.09 -5.04
CA ALA A 71 -4.07 -3.53 -4.86
C ALA A 71 -3.01 -4.40 -5.56
N TYR A 72 -2.63 -4.03 -6.79
CA TYR A 72 -1.62 -4.74 -7.56
C TYR A 72 -0.28 -4.81 -6.83
N PHE A 73 0.22 -3.68 -6.32
CA PHE A 73 1.49 -3.66 -5.60
C PHE A 73 1.41 -4.30 -4.22
N MET A 74 0.26 -4.25 -3.53
CA MET A 74 0.06 -5.01 -2.29
C MET A 74 0.20 -6.52 -2.54
N VAL A 75 -0.36 -7.04 -3.63
CA VAL A 75 -0.15 -8.44 -4.03
C VAL A 75 1.32 -8.72 -4.35
N LYS A 76 1.99 -7.84 -5.10
CA LYS A 76 3.43 -8.05 -5.40
C LYS A 76 4.29 -8.04 -4.14
N ALA A 77 3.97 -7.22 -3.16
CA ALA A 77 4.67 -7.19 -1.88
C ALA A 77 4.39 -8.43 -1.03
N LYS A 78 3.14 -8.90 -0.98
CA LYS A 78 2.79 -10.22 -0.39
C LYS A 78 3.62 -11.34 -1.03
N GLN A 79 3.57 -11.43 -2.36
CA GLN A 79 4.30 -12.45 -3.12
C GLN A 79 5.80 -12.36 -2.85
N PHE A 80 6.38 -11.16 -2.82
CA PHE A 80 7.79 -10.97 -2.50
C PHE A 80 8.15 -11.52 -1.10
N MET A 81 7.33 -11.25 -0.09
CA MET A 81 7.55 -11.79 1.26
C MET A 81 7.39 -13.32 1.31
N GLU A 82 6.47 -13.90 0.54
CA GLU A 82 6.34 -15.36 0.40
C GLU A 82 7.59 -15.98 -0.23
N HIS A 83 8.16 -15.34 -1.26
CA HIS A 83 9.42 -15.79 -1.86
C HIS A 83 10.62 -15.70 -0.89
N LEU A 84 10.57 -14.78 0.08
CA LEU A 84 11.56 -14.69 1.17
C LEU A 84 11.28 -15.68 2.32
N GLY A 85 10.22 -16.48 2.24
CA GLY A 85 9.88 -17.52 3.21
C GLY A 85 8.92 -17.09 4.32
N ILE A 86 8.26 -15.94 4.20
CA ILE A 86 7.23 -15.50 5.15
C ILE A 86 5.86 -16.00 4.66
N PRO A 87 5.18 -16.91 5.37
CA PRO A 87 3.92 -17.48 4.89
C PRO A 87 2.76 -16.50 4.98
N HIS A 88 1.73 -16.69 4.14
CA HIS A 88 0.55 -15.81 4.02
C HIS A 88 -0.19 -15.58 5.36
N ASP A 89 -0.31 -16.61 6.19
CA ASP A 89 -0.95 -16.56 7.50
C ASP A 89 -0.18 -15.71 8.53
N ARG A 90 1.09 -15.41 8.25
CA ARG A 90 1.94 -14.48 9.01
C ARG A 90 2.09 -13.12 8.36
N GLN A 91 1.29 -12.81 7.35
CA GLN A 91 1.24 -11.50 6.71
C GLN A 91 -0.16 -10.89 6.83
N ARG A 92 -0.23 -9.58 6.99
CA ARG A 92 -1.48 -8.82 6.87
C ARG A 92 -1.19 -7.40 6.40
N PHE A 93 -2.20 -6.74 5.88
CA PHE A 93 -2.19 -5.31 5.60
C PHE A 93 -3.10 -4.58 6.58
N VAL A 94 -2.64 -3.43 7.05
CA VAL A 94 -3.36 -2.61 8.01
C VAL A 94 -3.63 -1.27 7.36
N GLU A 95 -4.90 -0.92 7.17
CA GLU A 95 -5.25 0.38 6.61
C GLU A 95 -4.92 1.49 7.62
N LYS A 96 -4.26 2.55 7.13
CA LYS A 96 -3.99 3.76 7.90
C LYS A 96 -5.30 4.50 8.18
N LEU A 97 -5.52 4.84 9.44
CA LEU A 97 -6.67 5.64 9.85
C LEU A 97 -6.60 7.04 9.21
N PRO A 98 -7.73 7.71 8.97
CA PRO A 98 -7.73 9.04 8.34
C PRO A 98 -6.80 10.07 9.00
N TRP A 99 -6.60 9.98 10.33
CA TRP A 99 -5.69 10.85 11.10
C TRP A 99 -4.25 10.33 11.23
N GLU A 100 -3.99 9.07 10.88
CA GLU A 100 -2.64 8.48 10.80
C GLU A 100 -2.04 8.62 9.40
N ARG A 101 -2.88 8.89 8.39
CA ARG A 101 -2.44 9.17 7.02
C ARG A 101 -1.53 10.40 7.03
N ALA A 102 -0.42 10.31 6.31
CA ALA A 102 0.31 11.52 5.96
C ALA A 102 -0.64 12.47 5.22
N HIS A 103 -0.51 13.78 5.42
CA HIS A 103 -1.42 14.81 4.89
C HIS A 103 -1.56 14.81 3.35
N TYR A 104 -0.78 13.99 2.66
CA TYR A 104 -0.76 13.79 1.22
C TYR A 104 -1.25 12.42 0.74
N SER A 105 -1.53 11.46 1.64
CA SER A 105 -1.96 10.09 1.28
C SER A 105 -3.48 9.98 1.26
N SER A 106 -4.06 9.66 0.10
CA SER A 106 -5.50 9.44 -0.07
C SER A 106 -5.95 8.10 0.54
N GLN A 107 -5.14 7.05 0.40
CA GLN A 107 -5.29 5.77 1.10
C GLN A 107 -3.91 5.14 1.28
N GLY A 108 -3.67 4.54 2.45
CA GLY A 108 -2.40 3.89 2.77
C GLY A 108 -2.60 2.59 3.53
N PHE A 109 -1.74 1.61 3.25
CA PHE A 109 -1.70 0.32 3.92
C PHE A 109 -0.29 0.00 4.38
N ASP A 110 -0.14 -0.45 5.63
CA ASP A 110 1.10 -1.05 6.12
C ASP A 110 1.03 -2.55 5.92
N GLN A 111 2.04 -3.15 5.29
CA GLN A 111 2.25 -4.59 5.33
C GLN A 111 2.96 -4.93 6.63
N GLU A 112 2.29 -5.74 7.46
CA GLU A 112 2.84 -6.27 8.69
C GLU A 112 3.15 -7.76 8.56
N ILE A 113 4.23 -8.19 9.20
CA ILE A 113 4.56 -9.61 9.37
C ILE A 113 4.53 -10.00 10.84
N TYR A 114 4.14 -11.23 11.14
CA TYR A 114 4.15 -11.76 12.49
C TYR A 114 5.50 -12.37 12.83
N LEU A 115 6.15 -11.82 13.85
CA LEU A 115 7.39 -12.32 14.43
C LEU A 115 7.10 -12.87 15.82
N ASP A 116 7.47 -14.13 16.08
CA ASP A 116 7.12 -14.84 17.33
C ASP A 116 7.54 -14.09 18.61
N ARG A 117 8.58 -13.26 18.53
CA ARG A 117 9.08 -12.45 19.65
C ARG A 117 8.47 -11.05 19.75
N TRP A 118 8.03 -10.47 18.63
CA TRP A 118 7.67 -9.04 18.55
C TRP A 118 6.21 -8.81 18.16
N GLY A 119 5.47 -9.87 17.86
CA GLY A 119 4.14 -9.77 17.29
C GLY A 119 4.20 -9.21 15.87
N TRP A 120 3.18 -8.43 15.52
CA TRP A 120 3.06 -7.81 14.21
C TRP A 120 3.99 -6.60 14.08
N VAL A 121 4.77 -6.57 13.00
CA VAL A 121 5.75 -5.52 12.72
C VAL A 121 5.62 -5.09 11.27
N GLU A 122 5.51 -3.78 11.03
CA GLU A 122 5.54 -3.18 9.69
C GLU A 122 6.86 -3.47 8.98
N VAL A 123 6.78 -3.86 7.70
CA VAL A 123 7.94 -4.09 6.83
C VAL A 123 7.88 -3.35 5.50
N SER A 124 6.70 -2.88 5.06
CA SER A 124 6.56 -1.99 3.93
C SER A 124 5.26 -1.18 4.00
N GLY A 125 5.27 0.01 3.39
CA GLY A 125 4.10 0.87 3.25
C GLY A 125 3.67 1.00 1.79
N HIS A 126 2.36 1.06 1.56
CA HIS A 126 1.74 1.23 0.25
C HIS A 126 0.84 2.45 0.30
N ASN A 127 1.18 3.53 -0.43
CA ASN A 127 0.49 4.81 -0.33
C ASN A 127 0.08 5.34 -1.69
N TYR A 128 -1.17 5.76 -1.82
CA TYR A 128 -1.63 6.55 -2.96
C TYR A 128 -1.55 8.05 -2.63
N ARG A 129 -0.59 8.76 -3.23
CA ARG A 129 -0.20 10.14 -2.87
C ARG A 129 -0.67 11.24 -3.84
N THR A 130 -1.52 10.86 -4.79
CA THR A 130 -2.03 11.75 -5.86
C THR A 130 -0.90 12.52 -6.55
N ASP A 131 -1.06 13.83 -6.72
CA ASP A 131 -0.11 14.77 -7.32
C ASP A 131 0.66 15.59 -6.28
N TYR A 132 0.50 15.33 -4.98
CA TYR A 132 0.96 16.21 -3.90
C TYR A 132 2.46 16.51 -4.01
N ASP A 133 3.28 15.48 -4.18
CA ASP A 133 4.74 15.62 -4.16
C ASP A 133 5.25 16.44 -5.34
N LEU A 134 4.80 16.13 -6.56
CA LEU A 134 5.16 16.88 -7.75
C LEU A 134 4.68 18.33 -7.63
N LYS A 135 3.43 18.55 -7.19
CA LYS A 135 2.89 19.91 -7.03
C LYS A 135 3.71 20.74 -6.05
N ARG A 136 4.05 20.18 -4.88
CA ARG A 136 4.89 20.87 -3.90
C ARG A 136 6.29 21.13 -4.44
N HIS A 137 6.90 20.20 -5.18
CA HIS A 137 8.18 20.46 -5.80
C HIS A 137 8.12 21.55 -6.88
N MET A 138 7.07 21.57 -7.72
CA MET A 138 6.85 22.63 -8.70
C MET A 138 6.67 23.99 -8.04
N ASP A 139 5.85 24.10 -6.99
CA ASP A 139 5.57 25.36 -6.29
C ASP A 139 6.84 26.03 -5.71
N TYR A 140 7.78 25.25 -5.17
CA TYR A 140 8.99 25.79 -4.53
C TYR A 140 10.19 25.89 -5.47
N SER A 141 10.27 25.04 -6.50
CA SER A 141 11.40 25.06 -7.45
C SER A 141 11.15 25.93 -8.67
N GLY A 142 9.88 26.15 -9.05
CA GLY A 142 9.50 26.80 -10.30
C GLY A 142 9.75 25.96 -11.56
N VAL A 143 10.15 24.70 -11.42
CA VAL A 143 10.40 23.77 -12.54
C VAL A 143 9.11 23.03 -12.86
N ASP A 144 8.74 22.98 -14.15
CA ASP A 144 7.59 22.20 -14.62
C ASP A 144 7.88 20.69 -14.56
N MET A 145 7.02 19.94 -13.88
CA MET A 145 7.07 18.48 -13.72
C MET A 145 5.83 17.79 -14.30
N THR A 146 5.11 18.47 -15.20
CA THR A 146 3.94 17.89 -15.89
C THR A 146 4.33 17.03 -17.08
N VAL A 147 3.42 16.14 -17.49
CA VAL A 147 3.55 15.33 -18.69
C VAL A 147 2.45 15.72 -19.68
N TYR A 148 2.82 15.96 -20.94
CA TYR A 148 1.87 16.23 -22.00
C TYR A 148 1.31 14.92 -22.58
N LYS A 149 -0.01 14.80 -22.64
CA LYS A 149 -0.73 13.72 -23.33
C LYS A 149 -1.49 14.31 -24.51
N GLN A 150 -1.22 13.80 -25.71
CA GLN A 150 -1.96 14.19 -26.92
C GLN A 150 -3.33 13.48 -26.92
N PHE A 151 -4.40 14.24 -27.12
CA PHE A 151 -5.77 13.74 -27.27
C PHE A 151 -5.99 13.03 -28.60
#